data_AF-A0A6J4LK31-F1
#
_entry.id   AF-A0A6J4LK31-F1
#
_cell.length_a   1.000
_cell.length_b   1.000
_cell.length_c   1.000
_cell.angle_alpha   90.00
_cell.angle_beta   90.00
_cell.angle_gamma   90.00
#
_symmetry.space_group_name_H-M   'P 1'
#
loop_
_entity.id
_entity.type
_entity.pdbx_description
1 polymer ?
#
loop_
_entity_poly.entity_id
_entity_poly.type
_entity_poly.pdbx_seq_one_letter_code
_entity_poly.pdbx_strand_id
1 'polypeptide(L)'
;MRGLLGVGMSFARRSVLVLVALVAASTPVAALPTVAATDSCPDSTPTLLGTSGDDRLTGTPGNDVIHGLAGDDVVEGLGGEDILCGGAGTDVLRGGDQGDDLYGGPNGLQQRYEDNPPDNVGDTLVPGAGDDHVDPGYDIETDADGGYIPDTISFRSAPAAVRVNLTLSTAVGEGSDILFTEATVQVIGSQHNDVLIGSEHGDDLRGIQGDDVLHGLGGNDLLDTDPVSYQTTRPGWDDRAYGGAGGDTIVLGNGNDLGRGATGRDNIIHGGGLTDIRAGAGNDYLDTYVRFGRDQHVVGGAGTDQLYLWSITDGGGDSVFARGRMDLGEGWIRMRRGDRVSLGRLAGIEELRAPHGVWTVIGTSEAEWIGGPDTSRSRLMIRAGGGDDRISGTPGDDLLHGGDGTDRVVNDGGRDVCVSIERYHSGDRCEVNRE
;
A
#
# COMPACT_ATOMS: atom_id res chain seq x y z
N MET A 1 90.93 3.56 -56.79
CA MET A 1 91.21 3.80 -55.36
C MET A 1 89.88 3.69 -54.63
N ARG A 2 89.52 2.75 -53.75
CA ARG A 2 90.06 1.53 -53.09
C ARG A 2 88.83 0.58 -53.05
N GLY A 3 88.83 -0.66 -53.58
CA GLY A 3 89.35 -1.92 -53.01
C GLY A 3 88.44 -2.49 -51.89
N LEU A 4 88.03 -3.76 -51.79
CA LEU A 4 88.39 -5.02 -52.47
C LEU A 4 87.42 -6.16 -51.97
N LEU A 5 87.30 -7.27 -52.74
CA LEU A 5 86.95 -8.66 -52.34
C LEU A 5 85.49 -9.02 -51.92
N GLY A 6 84.84 -10.10 -52.35
CA GLY A 6 85.19 -11.22 -53.23
C GLY A 6 84.31 -12.46 -52.94
N VAL A 7 84.23 -13.37 -53.94
CA VAL A 7 83.83 -14.81 -53.85
C VAL A 7 82.33 -15.09 -53.62
N GLY A 8 81.63 -16.04 -54.25
CA GLY A 8 81.95 -17.18 -55.11
C GLY A 8 80.74 -18.14 -55.11
N MET A 9 80.72 -19.04 -56.09
CA MET A 9 79.66 -20.00 -56.45
C MET A 9 79.18 -20.94 -55.33
N SER A 10 77.93 -21.45 -55.41
CA SER A 10 77.61 -22.90 -55.53
C SER A 10 76.29 -23.37 -54.87
N PHE A 11 75.54 -24.16 -55.64
CA PHE A 11 74.55 -25.23 -55.36
C PHE A 11 74.12 -25.58 -53.92
N ALA A 12 72.78 -25.75 -53.71
CA ALA A 12 72.09 -27.06 -53.56
C ALA A 12 70.88 -27.05 -52.60
N ARG A 13 69.73 -27.57 -53.11
CA ARG A 13 68.62 -28.32 -52.49
C ARG A 13 68.27 -28.09 -51.01
N ARG A 14 66.96 -27.86 -50.73
CA ARG A 14 66.11 -28.78 -49.91
C ARG A 14 64.63 -28.38 -49.81
N SER A 15 63.79 -29.42 -49.89
CA SER A 15 62.52 -29.66 -49.17
C SER A 15 61.17 -29.18 -49.75
N VAL A 16 60.34 -30.20 -49.96
CA VAL A 16 58.92 -30.23 -50.35
C VAL A 16 58.03 -29.95 -49.13
N LEU A 17 56.92 -29.21 -49.33
CA LEU A 17 55.70 -29.38 -48.55
C LEU A 17 54.50 -29.10 -49.48
N VAL A 18 53.78 -30.14 -49.89
CA VAL A 18 52.50 -30.02 -50.60
C VAL A 18 51.40 -30.01 -49.54
N LEU A 19 50.76 -28.87 -49.34
CA LEU A 19 49.58 -28.74 -48.48
C LEU A 19 48.35 -29.13 -49.30
N VAL A 20 47.72 -30.26 -48.96
CA VAL A 20 46.40 -30.63 -49.49
C VAL A 20 45.36 -29.91 -48.65
N ALA A 21 44.69 -28.92 -49.22
CA ALA A 21 43.54 -28.27 -48.59
C ALA A 21 42.28 -29.10 -48.89
N LEU A 22 41.73 -29.73 -47.84
CA LEU A 22 40.46 -30.43 -47.86
C LEU A 22 39.33 -29.39 -47.75
N VAL A 23 38.55 -29.17 -48.82
CA VAL A 23 37.36 -28.32 -48.78
C VAL A 23 36.20 -29.17 -48.29
N ALA A 24 35.81 -29.00 -47.03
CA ALA A 24 34.55 -29.53 -46.51
C ALA A 24 33.42 -28.56 -46.89
N ALA A 25 32.49 -29.02 -47.73
CA ALA A 25 31.25 -28.29 -48.02
C ALA A 25 30.27 -28.54 -46.86
N SER A 26 30.03 -27.53 -46.02
CA SER A 26 28.97 -27.55 -45.02
C SER A 26 27.64 -27.12 -45.65
N THR A 27 26.64 -28.00 -45.64
CA THR A 27 25.25 -27.62 -45.91
C THR A 27 24.76 -26.63 -44.84
N PRO A 28 24.09 -25.52 -45.19
CA PRO A 28 23.48 -24.68 -44.17
C PRO A 28 22.34 -25.47 -43.51
N VAL A 29 22.46 -25.69 -42.21
CA VAL A 29 21.33 -26.06 -41.37
C VAL A 29 20.42 -24.83 -41.35
N ALA A 30 19.16 -24.97 -41.77
CA ALA A 30 18.17 -23.93 -41.58
C ALA A 30 18.07 -23.67 -40.08
N ALA A 31 18.47 -22.47 -39.66
CA ALA A 31 18.22 -22.02 -38.30
C ALA A 31 16.70 -22.04 -38.08
N LEU A 32 16.25 -22.66 -37.00
CA LEU A 32 14.92 -22.44 -36.46
C LEU A 32 14.76 -20.92 -36.28
N PRO A 33 13.56 -20.33 -36.52
CA PRO A 33 13.36 -18.92 -36.23
C PRO A 33 13.74 -18.69 -34.76
N THR A 34 14.73 -17.83 -34.55
CA THR A 34 15.03 -17.29 -33.23
C THR A 34 13.84 -16.42 -32.85
N VAL A 35 13.04 -16.87 -31.89
CA VAL A 35 12.02 -16.05 -31.24
C VAL A 35 12.77 -14.87 -30.63
N ALA A 36 12.59 -13.70 -31.24
CA ALA A 36 13.22 -12.45 -30.84
C ALA A 36 12.14 -11.37 -30.79
N ALA A 37 11.23 -11.54 -29.84
CA ALA A 37 10.53 -10.51 -29.10
C ALA A 37 10.39 -11.10 -27.69
N THR A 38 10.66 -10.30 -26.67
CA THR A 38 10.66 -10.71 -25.26
C THR A 38 9.30 -11.30 -24.90
N ASP A 39 9.26 -12.62 -24.73
CA ASP A 39 8.06 -13.41 -24.44
C ASP A 39 7.43 -12.92 -23.13
N SER A 40 6.15 -12.56 -23.16
CA SER A 40 5.34 -12.03 -22.05
C SER A 40 4.85 -13.10 -21.09
N CYS A 41 5.13 -14.36 -21.40
CA CYS A 41 4.56 -15.51 -20.71
C CYS A 41 5.58 -16.20 -19.81
N PRO A 42 5.18 -16.71 -18.62
CA PRO A 42 6.07 -17.45 -17.76
C PRO A 42 6.83 -18.53 -18.55
N ASP A 43 8.07 -18.85 -18.19
CA ASP A 43 8.90 -19.88 -18.84
C ASP A 43 8.29 -21.31 -18.67
N SER A 44 7.12 -21.55 -19.23
CA SER A 44 6.39 -22.80 -19.29
C SER A 44 6.22 -23.21 -20.76
N THR A 45 6.03 -24.51 -21.00
CA THR A 45 5.81 -25.00 -22.37
C THR A 45 4.36 -24.76 -22.76
N PRO A 46 4.07 -23.97 -23.81
CA PRO A 46 2.69 -23.70 -24.21
C PRO A 46 1.96 -24.97 -24.62
N THR A 47 0.74 -25.14 -24.12
CA THR A 47 -0.22 -26.12 -24.66
C THR A 47 -0.70 -25.67 -26.04
N LEU A 48 -0.97 -24.37 -26.19
CA LEU A 48 -1.35 -23.73 -27.45
C LEU A 48 -0.41 -22.56 -27.76
N LEU A 49 0.03 -22.50 -29.02
CA LEU A 49 0.90 -21.45 -29.52
C LEU A 49 0.28 -20.85 -30.79
N GLY A 50 0.04 -19.55 -30.76
CA GLY A 50 -0.37 -18.73 -31.89
C GLY A 50 0.77 -18.48 -32.87
N THR A 51 0.65 -17.39 -33.61
CA THR A 51 1.52 -17.03 -34.72
C THR A 51 2.14 -15.66 -34.54
N SER A 52 2.06 -14.77 -35.53
CA SER A 52 2.56 -13.39 -35.41
C SER A 52 1.58 -12.40 -36.03
N GLY A 53 0.37 -12.87 -36.26
CA GLY A 53 -0.78 -12.07 -36.64
C GLY A 53 -2.01 -12.68 -35.96
N ASP A 54 -3.14 -12.05 -36.17
CA ASP A 54 -4.38 -12.26 -35.41
C ASP A 54 -4.83 -13.73 -35.36
N ASP A 55 -4.86 -14.29 -34.16
CA ASP A 55 -5.22 -15.66 -33.88
C ASP A 55 -6.51 -15.77 -33.04
N ARG A 56 -7.13 -16.96 -33.11
CA ARG A 56 -8.23 -17.35 -32.22
C ARG A 56 -7.84 -18.66 -31.55
N LEU A 57 -7.54 -18.57 -30.26
CA LEU A 57 -7.02 -19.67 -29.46
C LEU A 57 -8.05 -20.00 -28.38
N THR A 58 -8.43 -21.28 -28.31
CA THR A 58 -9.38 -21.78 -27.30
C THR A 58 -8.74 -22.97 -26.62
N GLY A 59 -8.61 -22.88 -25.30
CA GLY A 59 -8.10 -23.91 -24.42
C GLY A 59 -9.06 -25.09 -24.27
N THR A 60 -8.91 -25.78 -23.16
CA THR A 60 -9.57 -27.02 -22.83
C THR A 60 -10.24 -26.91 -21.45
N PRO A 61 -11.00 -27.91 -21.01
CA PRO A 61 -11.53 -27.92 -19.64
C PRO A 61 -10.49 -28.25 -18.54
N GLY A 62 -9.19 -28.16 -18.82
CA GLY A 62 -8.15 -28.30 -17.81
C GLY A 62 -6.99 -27.37 -18.10
N ASN A 63 -6.08 -27.24 -17.14
CA ASN A 63 -5.02 -26.23 -17.11
C ASN A 63 -4.22 -26.14 -18.43
N ASP A 64 -4.24 -24.96 -19.02
CA ASP A 64 -3.61 -24.62 -20.27
C ASP A 64 -2.58 -23.49 -20.12
N VAL A 65 -1.59 -23.52 -20.99
CA VAL A 65 -0.67 -22.38 -21.21
C VAL A 65 -0.84 -21.95 -22.65
N ILE A 66 -1.33 -20.74 -22.89
CA ILE A 66 -1.70 -20.24 -24.22
C ILE A 66 -0.94 -18.95 -24.53
N HIS A 67 -0.16 -18.96 -25.62
CA HIS A 67 0.60 -17.79 -26.08
C HIS A 67 0.03 -17.32 -27.43
N GLY A 68 -0.53 -16.11 -27.50
CA GLY A 68 -0.98 -15.43 -28.74
C GLY A 68 0.19 -14.93 -29.60
N LEU A 69 1.18 -14.33 -28.93
CA LEU A 69 2.43 -13.77 -29.45
C LEU A 69 2.32 -12.35 -29.99
N ALA A 70 1.95 -12.16 -31.24
CA ALA A 70 1.83 -10.82 -31.82
C ALA A 70 0.66 -10.81 -32.79
N GLY A 71 0.01 -9.66 -32.93
CA GLY A 71 -1.28 -9.57 -33.63
C GLY A 71 -2.38 -9.27 -32.62
N ASP A 72 -3.59 -9.05 -33.13
CA ASP A 72 -4.75 -8.80 -32.27
C ASP A 72 -5.47 -10.13 -32.00
N ASP A 73 -5.15 -10.77 -30.88
CA ASP A 73 -5.54 -12.15 -30.59
C ASP A 73 -6.83 -12.24 -29.77
N VAL A 74 -7.54 -13.36 -29.93
CA VAL A 74 -8.62 -13.77 -29.01
C VAL A 74 -8.25 -15.08 -28.35
N VAL A 75 -8.04 -15.04 -27.04
CA VAL A 75 -7.58 -16.15 -26.22
C VAL A 75 -8.64 -16.47 -25.15
N GLU A 76 -9.09 -17.73 -25.11
CA GLU A 76 -10.09 -18.22 -24.16
C GLU A 76 -9.55 -19.47 -23.44
N GLY A 77 -9.41 -19.43 -22.11
CA GLY A 77 -8.91 -20.55 -21.28
C GLY A 77 -9.95 -21.67 -21.11
N LEU A 78 -11.19 -21.27 -20.79
CA LEU A 78 -12.38 -22.09 -20.50
C LEU A 78 -12.44 -22.56 -19.06
N GLY A 79 -11.73 -23.61 -18.68
CA GLY A 79 -11.79 -24.06 -17.29
C GLY A 79 -10.54 -24.82 -16.93
N GLY A 80 -10.11 -24.69 -15.68
CA GLY A 80 -8.77 -25.08 -15.27
C GLY A 80 -8.10 -23.85 -14.67
N GLU A 81 -6.92 -24.02 -14.08
CA GLU A 81 -6.07 -22.87 -13.76
C GLU A 81 -5.15 -22.63 -14.96
N ASP A 82 -5.42 -21.58 -15.73
CA ASP A 82 -4.80 -21.29 -17.01
C ASP A 82 -3.77 -20.14 -16.92
N ILE A 83 -2.84 -20.14 -17.88
CA ILE A 83 -1.91 -19.03 -18.12
C ILE A 83 -2.17 -18.54 -19.54
N LEU A 84 -2.74 -17.34 -19.67
CA LEU A 84 -3.10 -16.74 -20.96
C LEU A 84 -2.21 -15.53 -21.24
N CYS A 85 -1.55 -15.53 -22.38
CA CYS A 85 -0.69 -14.42 -22.81
C CYS A 85 -1.11 -13.94 -24.19
N GLY A 86 -1.59 -12.70 -24.28
CA GLY A 86 -1.93 -12.04 -25.55
C GLY A 86 -0.66 -11.78 -26.35
N GLY A 87 0.22 -10.94 -25.80
CA GLY A 87 1.49 -10.63 -26.42
C GLY A 87 1.50 -9.19 -26.91
N ALA A 88 1.96 -8.94 -28.13
CA ALA A 88 1.97 -7.60 -28.69
C ALA A 88 0.76 -7.37 -29.60
N GLY A 89 -0.18 -6.53 -29.19
CA GLY A 89 -1.35 -6.21 -29.99
C GLY A 89 -2.47 -5.59 -29.16
N THR A 90 -3.67 -5.60 -29.70
CA THR A 90 -4.92 -5.39 -28.97
C THR A 90 -5.56 -6.75 -28.78
N ASP A 91 -5.44 -7.30 -27.59
CA ASP A 91 -5.82 -8.68 -27.30
C ASP A 91 -7.13 -8.77 -26.51
N VAL A 92 -7.84 -9.88 -26.67
CA VAL A 92 -9.00 -10.25 -25.86
C VAL A 92 -8.68 -11.52 -25.10
N LEU A 93 -8.55 -11.41 -23.78
CA LEU A 93 -8.26 -12.53 -22.88
C LEU A 93 -9.49 -12.84 -22.04
N ARG A 94 -9.88 -14.12 -22.01
CA ARG A 94 -10.91 -14.66 -21.13
C ARG A 94 -10.36 -15.85 -20.36
N GLY A 95 -10.21 -15.73 -19.05
CA GLY A 95 -9.74 -16.81 -18.18
C GLY A 95 -10.72 -17.97 -18.20
N GLY A 96 -11.84 -17.81 -17.49
CA GLY A 96 -12.90 -18.79 -17.44
C GLY A 96 -13.25 -19.20 -16.02
N ASP A 97 -13.25 -20.50 -15.75
CA ASP A 97 -13.56 -21.06 -14.43
C ASP A 97 -12.26 -21.42 -13.67
N GLN A 98 -12.16 -21.02 -12.39
CA GLN A 98 -11.01 -21.15 -11.47
C GLN A 98 -9.95 -20.05 -11.68
N GLY A 99 -8.92 -20.04 -10.84
CA GLY A 99 -7.89 -19.00 -10.81
C GLY A 99 -6.91 -19.05 -11.98
N ASP A 100 -6.90 -18.00 -12.78
CA ASP A 100 -6.15 -17.83 -14.02
C ASP A 100 -5.12 -16.69 -13.92
N ASP A 101 -4.01 -16.81 -14.67
CA ASP A 101 -3.05 -15.71 -14.88
C ASP A 101 -3.21 -15.14 -16.32
N LEU A 102 -3.64 -13.89 -16.43
CA LEU A 102 -3.92 -13.21 -17.71
C LEU A 102 -2.91 -12.07 -17.95
N TYR A 103 -2.10 -12.21 -18.99
CA TYR A 103 -1.08 -11.24 -19.39
C TYR A 103 -1.41 -10.65 -20.77
N GLY A 104 -1.85 -9.39 -20.82
CA GLY A 104 -2.14 -8.71 -22.09
C GLY A 104 -0.85 -8.45 -22.89
N GLY A 105 0.14 -7.82 -22.26
CA GLY A 105 1.34 -7.31 -22.93
C GLY A 105 2.71 -7.88 -22.52
N PRO A 106 3.79 -7.61 -23.29
CA PRO A 106 5.17 -8.11 -23.11
C PRO A 106 5.87 -7.76 -21.78
N ASN A 107 5.26 -6.94 -20.92
CA ASN A 107 5.79 -6.55 -19.60
C ASN A 107 5.17 -7.33 -18.43
N GLY A 108 4.35 -8.34 -18.73
CA GLY A 108 3.58 -9.10 -17.75
C GLY A 108 4.40 -9.89 -16.73
N LEU A 109 5.66 -10.19 -17.04
CA LEU A 109 6.49 -11.09 -16.25
C LEU A 109 7.24 -10.39 -15.13
N GLN A 110 6.51 -10.00 -14.09
CA GLN A 110 7.06 -10.13 -12.76
C GLN A 110 6.32 -11.22 -12.02
N GLN A 111 7.02 -12.36 -11.93
CA GLN A 111 6.86 -13.46 -10.98
C GLN A 111 5.88 -13.14 -9.85
N ARG A 112 4.93 -14.06 -9.67
CA ARG A 112 4.03 -14.36 -8.54
C ARG A 112 4.66 -14.31 -7.12
N TYR A 113 5.55 -13.37 -6.86
CA TYR A 113 6.44 -13.29 -5.71
C TYR A 113 6.21 -11.93 -5.03
N GLU A 114 5.30 -11.92 -4.06
CA GLU A 114 5.66 -11.92 -2.64
C GLU A 114 4.43 -12.08 -1.71
N ASP A 115 3.20 -12.00 -2.22
CA ASP A 115 1.98 -12.05 -1.39
C ASP A 115 1.12 -13.31 -1.62
N ASN A 116 1.73 -14.50 -1.46
CA ASN A 116 1.10 -15.79 -1.08
C ASN A 116 0.67 -16.78 -2.20
N PRO A 117 1.39 -17.91 -2.35
CA PRO A 117 0.70 -19.15 -2.71
C PRO A 117 1.18 -20.40 -1.93
N PRO A 118 0.38 -21.50 -1.84
CA PRO A 118 -0.64 -21.92 -2.81
C PRO A 118 -2.02 -22.29 -2.19
N ASP A 119 -2.97 -22.58 -3.10
CA ASP A 119 -4.33 -23.12 -2.89
C ASP A 119 -5.39 -22.02 -2.63
N ASN A 120 -6.19 -21.69 -3.67
CA ASN A 120 -7.28 -20.70 -3.70
C ASN A 120 -6.81 -19.24 -3.85
N VAL A 121 -6.39 -18.85 -5.06
CA VAL A 121 -6.15 -17.46 -5.46
C VAL A 121 -7.17 -17.16 -6.55
N GLY A 122 -7.85 -16.01 -6.49
CA GLY A 122 -8.65 -15.51 -7.62
C GLY A 122 -7.72 -15.17 -8.80
N ASP A 123 -8.28 -14.59 -9.86
CA ASP A 123 -7.53 -14.37 -11.07
C ASP A 123 -6.47 -13.27 -10.92
N THR A 124 -5.33 -13.42 -11.59
CA THR A 124 -4.30 -12.38 -11.68
C THR A 124 -4.27 -11.78 -13.07
N LEU A 125 -4.57 -10.49 -13.16
CA LEU A 125 -4.61 -9.73 -14.40
C LEU A 125 -3.42 -8.77 -14.46
N VAL A 126 -2.61 -8.91 -15.50
CA VAL A 126 -1.54 -7.97 -15.84
C VAL A 126 -1.78 -7.48 -17.28
N PRO A 127 -2.57 -6.41 -17.47
CA PRO A 127 -2.90 -5.92 -18.81
C PRO A 127 -1.64 -5.57 -19.61
N GLY A 128 -0.71 -4.82 -19.01
CA GLY A 128 0.55 -4.48 -19.67
C GLY A 128 0.35 -3.55 -20.87
N ALA A 129 1.27 -3.64 -21.84
CA ALA A 129 1.22 -2.79 -23.03
C ALA A 129 0.37 -3.40 -24.14
N GLY A 130 -0.53 -2.60 -24.70
CA GLY A 130 -1.57 -3.06 -25.62
C GLY A 130 -2.82 -2.19 -25.41
N ASP A 131 -3.89 -2.39 -26.17
CA ASP A 131 -5.20 -1.86 -25.78
C ASP A 131 -6.07 -3.10 -25.55
N ASP A 132 -6.00 -3.68 -24.36
CA ASP A 132 -6.46 -5.05 -24.15
C ASP A 132 -7.85 -5.12 -23.50
N HIS A 133 -8.55 -6.23 -23.75
CA HIS A 133 -9.80 -6.57 -23.11
C HIS A 133 -9.59 -7.79 -22.23
N VAL A 134 -9.54 -7.58 -20.92
CA VAL A 134 -9.20 -8.64 -19.96
C VAL A 134 -10.42 -8.96 -19.10
N ASP A 135 -10.88 -10.19 -19.23
CA ASP A 135 -12.03 -10.76 -18.52
C ASP A 135 -11.52 -11.96 -17.70
N PRO A 136 -11.38 -11.82 -16.37
CA PRO A 136 -11.02 -12.93 -15.49
C PRO A 136 -11.98 -14.11 -15.70
N GLY A 137 -13.27 -13.80 -15.73
CA GLY A 137 -14.34 -14.76 -15.69
C GLY A 137 -15.22 -14.49 -14.48
N TYR A 138 -16.02 -15.49 -14.11
CA TYR A 138 -16.79 -15.44 -12.88
C TYR A 138 -16.45 -16.67 -12.06
N ASP A 139 -15.68 -16.45 -11.02
CA ASP A 139 -15.25 -17.46 -10.10
C ASP A 139 -16.02 -17.30 -8.77
N ILE A 140 -16.47 -18.45 -8.23
CA ILE A 140 -16.98 -18.51 -6.85
C ILE A 140 -15.90 -19.21 -6.03
N GLU A 141 -14.67 -18.69 -6.11
CA GLU A 141 -13.62 -19.21 -5.26
C GLU A 141 -13.80 -18.63 -3.87
N THR A 142 -13.92 -19.54 -2.91
CA THR A 142 -13.96 -19.19 -1.50
C THR A 142 -12.76 -19.76 -0.79
N ASP A 143 -12.19 -18.99 0.13
CA ASP A 143 -11.15 -19.46 1.02
C ASP A 143 -11.66 -20.64 1.89
N ALA A 144 -10.76 -21.24 2.67
CA ALA A 144 -11.09 -22.37 3.54
C ALA A 144 -12.19 -22.06 4.59
N ASP A 145 -12.44 -20.78 4.86
CA ASP A 145 -13.44 -20.28 5.80
C ASP A 145 -14.75 -19.81 5.10
N GLY A 146 -14.81 -19.91 3.76
CA GLY A 146 -15.96 -19.50 2.96
C GLY A 146 -15.97 -18.00 2.60
N GLY A 147 -14.87 -17.29 2.81
CA GLY A 147 -14.67 -15.91 2.39
C GLY A 147 -14.38 -15.79 0.90
N TYR A 148 -14.84 -14.72 0.26
CA TYR A 148 -14.56 -14.45 -1.15
C TYR A 148 -13.08 -14.14 -1.36
N ILE A 149 -12.47 -14.70 -2.39
CA ILE A 149 -11.09 -14.41 -2.77
C ILE A 149 -11.15 -13.44 -3.95
N PRO A 150 -10.63 -12.20 -3.80
CA PRO A 150 -10.65 -11.24 -4.89
C PRO A 150 -9.66 -11.56 -5.99
N ASP A 151 -10.03 -11.19 -7.22
CA ASP A 151 -9.09 -11.04 -8.32
C ASP A 151 -8.07 -9.95 -8.02
N THR A 152 -6.91 -10.02 -8.66
CA THR A 152 -5.83 -9.05 -8.54
C THR A 152 -5.48 -8.47 -9.89
N ILE A 153 -5.60 -7.16 -10.04
CA ILE A 153 -5.12 -6.39 -11.20
C ILE A 153 -3.81 -5.73 -10.82
N SER A 154 -2.73 -6.05 -11.52
CA SER A 154 -1.38 -5.62 -11.15
C SER A 154 -0.72 -4.80 -12.25
N PHE A 155 -0.33 -3.57 -11.88
CA PHE A 155 0.50 -2.66 -12.68
C PHE A 155 1.89 -2.47 -12.07
N ARG A 156 2.31 -3.37 -11.17
CA ARG A 156 3.56 -3.26 -10.42
C ARG A 156 4.80 -3.07 -11.30
N SER A 157 4.82 -3.68 -12.48
CA SER A 157 5.91 -3.60 -13.46
C SER A 157 5.77 -2.44 -14.46
N ALA A 158 4.67 -1.67 -14.40
CA ALA A 158 4.42 -0.60 -15.35
C ALA A 158 5.56 0.44 -15.32
N PRO A 159 6.08 0.86 -16.49
CA PRO A 159 7.21 1.78 -16.58
C PRO A 159 6.83 3.26 -16.34
N ALA A 160 5.55 3.53 -16.09
CA ALA A 160 4.99 4.85 -15.83
C ALA A 160 3.74 4.72 -14.96
N ALA A 161 3.28 5.86 -14.44
CA ALA A 161 2.06 5.94 -13.66
C ALA A 161 0.83 5.45 -14.44
N VAL A 162 -0.05 4.76 -13.73
CA VAL A 162 -1.30 4.23 -14.24
C VAL A 162 -2.50 4.96 -13.64
N ARG A 163 -3.60 4.93 -14.39
CA ARG A 163 -4.91 5.34 -13.89
C ARG A 163 -5.90 4.22 -14.10
N VAL A 164 -6.37 3.65 -12.99
CA VAL A 164 -7.38 2.60 -12.97
C VAL A 164 -8.70 3.19 -12.47
N ASN A 165 -9.80 2.85 -13.13
CA ASN A 165 -11.12 3.24 -12.70
C ASN A 165 -12.11 2.09 -12.91
N LEU A 166 -12.44 1.41 -11.81
CA LEU A 166 -13.33 0.25 -11.81
C LEU A 166 -14.77 0.63 -12.15
N THR A 167 -15.24 1.83 -11.78
CA THR A 167 -16.59 2.31 -12.17
C THR A 167 -16.76 2.49 -13.68
N LEU A 168 -15.65 2.64 -14.41
CA LEU A 168 -15.63 2.74 -15.86
C LEU A 168 -15.07 1.48 -16.52
N SER A 169 -14.64 0.48 -15.76
CA SER A 169 -13.98 -0.72 -16.28
C SER A 169 -12.77 -0.40 -17.15
N THR A 170 -11.97 0.60 -16.78
CA THR A 170 -10.82 1.06 -17.58
C THR A 170 -9.52 1.14 -16.81
N ALA A 171 -8.41 0.79 -17.47
CA ALA A 171 -7.07 1.15 -17.04
C ALA A 171 -6.28 1.83 -18.16
N VAL A 172 -5.47 2.82 -17.81
CA VAL A 172 -4.58 3.50 -18.77
C VAL A 172 -3.19 3.69 -18.19
N GLY A 173 -2.15 3.68 -19.04
CA GLY A 173 -0.77 3.99 -18.65
C GLY A 173 0.27 3.21 -19.46
N GLU A 174 0.07 1.90 -19.57
CA GLU A 174 0.78 1.02 -20.52
C GLU A 174 -0.01 0.81 -21.82
N GLY A 175 -1.30 1.09 -21.74
CA GLY A 175 -2.32 0.85 -22.75
C GLY A 175 -3.57 1.68 -22.51
N SER A 176 -4.65 1.34 -23.22
CA SER A 176 -6.01 1.73 -22.89
C SER A 176 -6.90 0.49 -22.77
N ASP A 177 -6.82 -0.16 -21.61
CA ASP A 177 -7.40 -1.46 -21.36
C ASP A 177 -8.83 -1.37 -20.82
N ILE A 178 -9.61 -2.41 -21.10
CA ILE A 178 -10.94 -2.66 -20.55
C ILE A 178 -10.88 -3.86 -19.61
N LEU A 179 -11.38 -3.68 -18.40
CA LEU A 179 -11.30 -4.66 -17.30
C LEU A 179 -12.71 -5.07 -16.88
N PHE A 180 -13.03 -6.37 -16.96
CA PHE A 180 -14.33 -6.89 -16.54
C PHE A 180 -14.23 -7.49 -15.14
N THR A 181 -14.38 -6.66 -14.11
CA THR A 181 -14.46 -7.15 -12.72
C THR A 181 -15.83 -6.81 -12.14
N GLU A 182 -16.49 -7.81 -11.57
CA GLU A 182 -17.90 -7.72 -11.11
C GLU A 182 -18.05 -7.77 -9.58
N ALA A 183 -16.93 -7.77 -8.85
CA ALA A 183 -16.87 -7.94 -7.41
C ALA A 183 -15.70 -7.16 -6.79
N THR A 184 -15.50 -7.35 -5.48
CA THR A 184 -14.33 -6.89 -4.73
C THR A 184 -13.05 -7.29 -5.46
N VAL A 185 -12.16 -6.34 -5.72
CA VAL A 185 -10.92 -6.60 -6.43
C VAL A 185 -9.73 -5.97 -5.71
N GLN A 186 -8.57 -6.58 -5.86
CA GLN A 186 -7.31 -5.94 -5.51
C GLN A 186 -6.73 -5.22 -6.74
N VAL A 187 -6.35 -3.95 -6.59
CA VAL A 187 -5.64 -3.20 -7.62
C VAL A 187 -4.30 -2.76 -7.06
N ILE A 188 -3.21 -3.20 -7.71
CA ILE A 188 -1.84 -2.81 -7.37
C ILE A 188 -1.33 -1.82 -8.41
N GLY A 189 -0.94 -0.64 -7.94
CA GLY A 189 -0.28 0.39 -8.73
C GLY A 189 1.14 0.02 -9.19
N SER A 190 1.72 0.94 -9.94
CA SER A 190 3.10 1.00 -10.39
C SER A 190 4.02 1.64 -9.35
N GLN A 191 5.32 1.76 -9.64
CA GLN A 191 6.27 2.47 -8.76
C GLN A 191 6.24 4.00 -8.95
N HIS A 192 5.13 4.52 -9.46
CA HIS A 192 4.96 5.91 -9.85
C HIS A 192 3.63 6.44 -9.32
N ASN A 193 3.45 7.76 -9.41
CA ASN A 193 2.28 8.47 -8.91
C ASN A 193 0.97 8.07 -9.61
N ASP A 194 0.28 7.08 -9.07
CA ASP A 194 -0.89 6.46 -9.67
C ASP A 194 -2.20 7.12 -9.24
N VAL A 195 -3.25 6.82 -10.00
CA VAL A 195 -4.62 7.11 -9.58
C VAL A 195 -5.46 5.83 -9.64
N LEU A 196 -5.84 5.31 -8.48
CA LEU A 196 -6.67 4.12 -8.36
C LEU A 196 -8.06 4.53 -7.86
N ILE A 197 -9.08 4.17 -8.63
CA ILE A 197 -10.48 4.44 -8.29
C ILE A 197 -11.20 3.10 -8.24
N GLY A 198 -11.67 2.75 -7.04
CA GLY A 198 -12.45 1.58 -6.71
C GLY A 198 -13.86 1.60 -7.28
N SER A 199 -14.73 0.81 -6.68
CA SER A 199 -16.10 0.55 -7.07
C SER A 199 -17.07 0.81 -5.91
N GLU A 200 -18.29 0.27 -5.97
CA GLU A 200 -19.23 0.33 -4.83
C GLU A 200 -19.12 -0.93 -3.94
N HIS A 201 -18.13 -1.80 -4.22
CA HIS A 201 -17.76 -2.97 -3.42
C HIS A 201 -16.53 -2.65 -2.58
N GLY A 202 -16.30 -3.43 -1.51
CA GLY A 202 -15.09 -3.24 -0.69
C GLY A 202 -13.85 -3.71 -1.43
N ASP A 203 -13.05 -2.80 -1.96
CA ASP A 203 -11.88 -3.06 -2.81
C ASP A 203 -10.56 -2.95 -2.01
N ASP A 204 -9.49 -3.60 -2.50
CA ASP A 204 -8.12 -3.48 -1.95
C ASP A 204 -7.23 -2.69 -2.93
N LEU A 205 -7.07 -1.39 -2.67
CA LEU A 205 -6.30 -0.49 -3.53
C LEU A 205 -4.92 -0.25 -2.93
N ARG A 206 -3.86 -0.58 -3.70
CA ARG A 206 -2.46 -0.48 -3.25
C ARG A 206 -1.64 0.42 -4.15
N GLY A 207 -1.23 1.60 -3.66
CA GLY A 207 -0.43 2.59 -4.41
C GLY A 207 1.05 2.22 -4.55
N ILE A 208 1.61 1.56 -3.53
CA ILE A 208 3.00 1.09 -3.41
C ILE A 208 4.08 2.20 -3.31
N GLN A 209 4.53 2.82 -4.39
CA GLN A 209 5.60 3.83 -4.40
C GLN A 209 5.19 4.95 -5.32
N GLY A 210 5.45 6.19 -4.92
CA GLY A 210 5.01 7.37 -5.67
C GLY A 210 4.01 8.15 -4.84
N ASP A 211 3.70 9.37 -5.27
CA ASP A 211 2.64 10.16 -4.63
C ASP A 211 1.29 9.75 -5.26
N ASP A 212 0.56 8.87 -4.58
CA ASP A 212 -0.60 8.17 -5.13
C ASP A 212 -1.93 8.81 -4.73
N VAL A 213 -2.96 8.57 -5.54
CA VAL A 213 -4.33 8.99 -5.26
C VAL A 213 -5.27 7.79 -5.31
N LEU A 214 -5.79 7.39 -4.15
CA LEU A 214 -6.68 6.25 -3.98
C LEU A 214 -8.09 6.73 -3.60
N HIS A 215 -9.10 6.21 -4.29
CA HIS A 215 -10.52 6.47 -4.01
C HIS A 215 -11.26 5.14 -3.87
N GLY A 216 -11.73 4.78 -2.67
CA GLY A 216 -12.53 3.57 -2.43
C GLY A 216 -13.93 3.66 -3.03
N LEU A 217 -14.60 4.80 -2.80
CA LEU A 217 -15.98 5.13 -3.17
C LEU A 217 -17.02 4.54 -2.24
N GLY A 218 -17.46 3.29 -2.42
CA GLY A 218 -18.47 2.67 -1.57
C GLY A 218 -18.08 1.23 -1.25
N GLY A 219 -18.55 0.69 -0.13
CA GLY A 219 -18.05 -0.59 0.37
C GLY A 219 -17.08 -0.39 1.53
N ASN A 220 -16.56 -1.47 2.07
CA ASN A 220 -15.54 -1.40 3.13
C ASN A 220 -14.18 -1.64 2.47
N ASP A 221 -13.47 -0.58 2.17
CA ASP A 221 -12.28 -0.63 1.35
C ASP A 221 -10.99 -0.75 2.19
N LEU A 222 -9.94 -1.33 1.61
CA LEU A 222 -8.57 -1.20 2.08
C LEU A 222 -7.81 -0.28 1.11
N LEU A 223 -7.37 0.88 1.59
CA LEU A 223 -6.56 1.83 0.83
C LEU A 223 -5.16 1.86 1.44
N ASP A 224 -4.21 1.16 0.82
CA ASP A 224 -2.80 1.12 1.23
C ASP A 224 -1.96 1.96 0.25
N THR A 225 -1.66 3.20 0.61
CA THR A 225 -0.88 4.08 -0.28
C THR A 225 0.56 3.61 -0.37
N ASP A 226 1.13 3.13 0.74
CA ASP A 226 2.47 2.58 0.80
C ASP A 226 2.65 1.64 2.02
N PRO A 227 3.39 0.52 1.85
CA PRO A 227 3.60 -0.42 2.95
C PRO A 227 4.31 0.27 4.12
N VAL A 228 3.64 0.27 5.29
CA VAL A 228 4.06 1.00 6.49
C VAL A 228 5.50 0.67 6.87
N SER A 229 6.41 1.59 6.56
CA SER A 229 7.67 1.68 7.25
C SER A 229 7.41 2.45 8.54
N TYR A 230 7.27 1.77 9.70
CA TYR A 230 7.30 2.43 11.02
C TYR A 230 8.65 3.15 11.28
N GLN A 231 9.58 3.09 10.32
CA GLN A 231 10.83 3.84 10.30
C GLN A 231 10.57 5.24 9.73
N THR A 232 10.19 6.17 10.61
CA THR A 232 9.96 7.59 10.32
C THR A 232 11.16 8.37 9.74
N THR A 233 12.28 7.70 9.45
CA THR A 233 13.54 8.32 9.01
C THR A 233 13.74 8.33 7.50
N ARG A 234 12.89 7.64 6.73
CA ARG A 234 12.89 7.77 5.25
C ARG A 234 11.87 8.85 4.87
N PRO A 235 12.21 9.80 3.98
CA PRO A 235 11.19 10.61 3.35
C PRO A 235 10.31 9.66 2.54
N GLY A 236 9.05 9.51 2.95
CA GLY A 236 8.06 8.81 2.14
C GLY A 236 7.38 9.78 1.17
N TRP A 237 6.30 9.31 0.56
CA TRP A 237 5.61 9.97 -0.54
C TRP A 237 4.42 10.77 -0.03
N ASP A 238 3.95 11.77 -0.77
CA ASP A 238 2.87 12.65 -0.32
C ASP A 238 1.53 12.17 -0.89
N ASP A 239 0.85 11.25 -0.18
CA ASP A 239 -0.28 10.49 -0.71
C ASP A 239 -1.64 11.10 -0.41
N ARG A 240 -2.67 10.65 -1.16
CA ARG A 240 -4.07 11.01 -0.92
C ARG A 240 -4.98 9.79 -0.98
N ALA A 241 -5.65 9.51 0.13
CA ALA A 241 -6.63 8.44 0.22
C ALA A 241 -8.01 8.96 0.64
N TYR A 242 -9.04 8.48 -0.05
CA TYR A 242 -10.44 8.79 0.21
C TYR A 242 -11.22 7.47 0.28
N GLY A 243 -11.62 7.05 1.48
CA GLY A 243 -12.42 5.83 1.69
C GLY A 243 -13.78 5.94 1.01
N GLY A 244 -14.67 6.75 1.55
CA GLY A 244 -15.97 7.04 0.94
C GLY A 244 -17.10 6.55 1.83
N ALA A 245 -17.97 5.69 1.32
CA ALA A 245 -19.11 5.17 2.05
C ALA A 245 -18.89 3.73 2.48
N GLY A 246 -18.66 3.52 3.77
CA GLY A 246 -18.48 2.23 4.40
C GLY A 246 -17.43 2.32 5.50
N GLY A 247 -17.06 1.20 6.09
CA GLY A 247 -16.01 1.16 7.11
C GLY A 247 -14.67 0.87 6.47
N ASP A 248 -13.90 1.92 6.19
CA ASP A 248 -12.69 1.81 5.38
C ASP A 248 -11.44 1.69 6.25
N THR A 249 -10.42 0.97 5.76
CA THR A 249 -9.08 0.99 6.34
C THR A 249 -8.15 1.77 5.43
N ILE A 250 -7.62 2.88 5.93
CA ILE A 250 -6.72 3.77 5.18
C ILE A 250 -5.34 3.75 5.83
N VAL A 251 -4.34 3.35 5.06
CA VAL A 251 -2.93 3.27 5.46
C VAL A 251 -2.13 4.25 4.62
N LEU A 252 -1.54 5.27 5.27
CA LEU A 252 -0.88 6.41 4.62
C LEU A 252 0.66 6.41 4.72
N GLY A 253 1.26 5.37 5.30
CA GLY A 253 2.70 5.27 5.57
C GLY A 253 3.39 6.56 6.03
N ASN A 254 4.52 6.94 5.41
CA ASN A 254 5.22 8.19 5.77
C ASN A 254 5.07 9.22 4.65
N GLY A 255 4.95 10.49 5.01
CA GLY A 255 4.67 11.48 3.99
C GLY A 255 4.02 12.75 4.50
N ASN A 256 3.68 13.67 3.60
CA ASN A 256 2.72 14.71 3.91
C ASN A 256 1.34 14.33 3.36
N ASP A 257 0.68 13.40 4.04
CA ASP A 257 -0.46 12.69 3.46
C ASP A 257 -1.80 13.36 3.77
N LEU A 258 -2.79 13.01 2.95
CA LEU A 258 -4.19 13.38 3.13
C LEU A 258 -5.06 12.12 3.24
N GLY A 259 -5.72 11.96 4.38
CA GLY A 259 -6.67 10.86 4.62
C GLY A 259 -8.09 11.36 4.84
N ARG A 260 -9.07 10.76 4.17
CA ARG A 260 -10.50 11.05 4.33
C ARG A 260 -11.28 9.73 4.44
N GLY A 261 -11.94 9.48 5.57
CA GLY A 261 -12.81 8.31 5.72
C GLY A 261 -14.20 8.53 5.09
N ALA A 262 -14.79 9.71 5.34
CA ALA A 262 -16.13 10.14 4.93
C ALA A 262 -17.30 9.57 5.75
N THR A 263 -17.94 8.46 5.39
CA THR A 263 -19.07 7.93 6.19
C THR A 263 -18.89 6.46 6.46
N GLY A 264 -19.16 6.03 7.69
CA GLY A 264 -19.00 4.66 8.14
C GLY A 264 -17.91 4.60 9.19
N ARG A 265 -17.50 3.40 9.62
CA ARG A 265 -16.53 3.26 10.71
C ARG A 265 -15.14 3.08 10.14
N ASP A 266 -14.36 4.15 10.15
CA ASP A 266 -13.08 4.18 9.46
C ASP A 266 -11.90 3.90 10.40
N ASN A 267 -10.86 3.27 9.86
CA ASN A 267 -9.60 3.01 10.52
C ASN A 267 -8.48 3.68 9.73
N ILE A 268 -7.93 4.78 10.24
CA ILE A 268 -6.90 5.57 9.55
C ILE A 268 -5.58 5.43 10.30
N ILE A 269 -4.61 4.79 9.65
CA ILE A 269 -3.27 4.51 10.18
C ILE A 269 -2.24 5.33 9.40
N HIS A 270 -1.40 6.06 10.12
CA HIS A 270 -0.36 6.89 9.54
C HIS A 270 0.97 6.73 10.29
N GLY A 271 2.04 6.49 9.54
CA GLY A 271 3.38 6.22 10.04
C GLY A 271 4.18 7.46 10.43
N GLY A 272 4.11 8.57 9.67
CA GLY A 272 4.79 9.81 10.07
C GLY A 272 4.93 10.90 9.01
N GLY A 273 4.97 12.16 9.45
CA GLY A 273 5.11 13.32 8.58
C GLY A 273 4.01 14.35 8.81
N LEU A 274 3.65 15.19 7.83
CA LEU A 274 2.61 16.22 8.01
C LEU A 274 1.28 15.80 7.41
N THR A 275 0.31 15.45 8.25
CA THR A 275 -0.95 14.91 7.76
C THR A 275 -2.12 15.88 7.91
N ASP A 276 -3.06 15.80 6.96
CA ASP A 276 -4.42 16.30 7.10
C ASP A 276 -5.37 15.09 7.06
N ILE A 277 -5.78 14.61 8.24
CA ILE A 277 -6.72 13.50 8.44
C ILE A 277 -8.08 14.05 8.85
N ARG A 278 -9.14 13.56 8.20
CA ARG A 278 -10.53 13.75 8.62
C ARG A 278 -11.26 12.42 8.48
N ALA A 279 -11.64 11.81 9.60
CA ALA A 279 -12.28 10.51 9.57
C ALA A 279 -13.71 10.63 9.01
N GLY A 280 -14.57 11.48 9.57
CA GLY A 280 -15.85 11.83 8.96
C GLY A 280 -17.00 11.55 9.90
N ALA A 281 -18.02 10.83 9.43
CA ALA A 281 -19.17 10.45 10.22
C ALA A 281 -19.12 8.95 10.51
N GLY A 282 -19.10 8.58 11.79
CA GLY A 282 -18.88 7.21 12.21
C GLY A 282 -18.22 7.13 13.57
N ASN A 283 -17.90 5.92 14.01
CA ASN A 283 -17.12 5.74 15.23
C ASN A 283 -15.72 5.33 14.82
N ASP A 284 -14.88 6.33 14.54
CA ASP A 284 -13.65 6.12 13.79
C ASP A 284 -12.48 5.80 14.72
N TYR A 285 -11.43 5.20 14.17
CA TYR A 285 -10.18 4.94 14.84
C TYR A 285 -9.04 5.58 14.05
N LEU A 286 -8.31 6.47 14.70
CA LEU A 286 -7.18 7.20 14.13
C LEU A 286 -5.91 6.82 14.89
N ASP A 287 -4.95 6.24 14.19
CA ASP A 287 -3.65 5.85 14.72
C ASP A 287 -2.55 6.63 14.01
N THR A 288 -1.94 7.60 14.71
CA THR A 288 -1.07 8.56 14.05
C THR A 288 -0.01 9.20 14.94
N TYR A 289 0.89 9.92 14.28
CA TYR A 289 1.89 10.78 14.85
C TYR A 289 1.57 12.23 14.51
N VAL A 290 1.84 13.13 15.46
CA VAL A 290 1.81 14.58 15.19
C VAL A 290 3.23 15.14 15.13
N ARG A 291 3.51 15.99 14.15
CA ARG A 291 4.82 16.54 13.84
C ARG A 291 4.94 17.97 14.30
N PHE A 292 6.09 18.30 14.87
CA PHE A 292 6.40 19.64 15.31
C PHE A 292 6.79 20.56 14.14
N GLY A 293 6.09 21.69 13.96
CA GLY A 293 6.59 22.84 13.19
C GLY A 293 5.66 23.41 12.10
N ARG A 294 4.56 22.74 11.75
CA ARG A 294 3.51 23.25 10.83
C ARG A 294 2.11 22.86 11.32
N ASP A 295 1.09 23.48 10.73
CA ASP A 295 -0.30 23.20 11.01
C ASP A 295 -0.66 21.80 10.50
N GLN A 296 -0.98 20.90 11.43
CA GLN A 296 -1.51 19.57 11.13
C GLN A 296 -2.98 19.51 11.52
N HIS A 297 -3.76 18.71 10.80
CA HIS A 297 -5.17 18.51 11.08
C HIS A 297 -5.44 17.04 11.34
N VAL A 298 -5.93 16.74 12.53
CA VAL A 298 -6.48 15.42 12.88
C VAL A 298 -7.89 15.67 13.39
N VAL A 299 -8.88 15.18 12.66
CA VAL A 299 -10.29 15.39 13.00
C VAL A 299 -11.00 14.04 12.92
N GLY A 300 -11.66 13.61 13.99
CA GLY A 300 -12.54 12.44 13.95
C GLY A 300 -13.78 12.84 13.15
N GLY A 301 -14.70 13.54 13.79
CA GLY A 301 -15.79 14.21 13.11
C GLY A 301 -17.09 14.06 13.89
N ALA A 302 -18.05 13.35 13.33
CA ALA A 302 -19.33 13.08 13.99
C ALA A 302 -19.41 11.62 14.42
N GLY A 303 -19.51 11.38 15.72
CA GLY A 303 -19.71 10.06 16.31
C GLY A 303 -18.87 9.91 17.57
N THR A 304 -18.34 8.72 17.82
CA THR A 304 -17.43 8.46 18.93
C THR A 304 -16.10 8.01 18.38
N ASP A 305 -15.17 8.94 18.31
CA ASP A 305 -13.92 8.79 17.59
C ASP A 305 -12.75 8.57 18.55
N GLN A 306 -11.94 7.58 18.21
CA GLN A 306 -10.76 7.18 18.95
C GLN A 306 -9.52 7.73 18.26
N LEU A 307 -8.66 8.41 19.02
CA LEU A 307 -7.37 8.89 18.55
C LEU A 307 -6.25 8.35 19.42
N TYR A 308 -5.43 7.51 18.81
CA TYR A 308 -4.16 7.06 19.35
C TYR A 308 -3.02 7.94 18.81
N LEU A 309 -2.46 8.80 19.67
CA LEU A 309 -1.24 9.54 19.35
C LEU A 309 -0.04 8.81 19.94
N TRP A 310 0.84 8.27 19.09
CA TRP A 310 2.05 7.59 19.57
C TRP A 310 3.04 8.57 20.20
N SER A 311 3.47 9.56 19.43
CA SER A 311 4.58 10.44 19.79
C SER A 311 4.48 11.77 19.07
N ILE A 312 5.34 12.71 19.46
CA ILE A 312 5.62 13.88 18.63
C ILE A 312 6.83 13.57 17.77
N THR A 313 6.76 13.80 16.47
CA THR A 313 7.91 13.70 15.57
C THR A 313 8.48 15.08 15.26
N ASP A 314 9.75 15.16 14.88
CA ASP A 314 10.35 16.41 14.42
C ASP A 314 10.45 16.52 12.89
N GLY A 315 11.20 17.52 12.40
CA GLY A 315 11.38 17.75 10.97
C GLY A 315 12.01 16.55 10.23
N GLY A 316 12.74 15.67 10.91
CA GLY A 316 13.33 14.46 10.34
C GLY A 316 12.56 13.18 10.65
N GLY A 317 11.36 13.30 11.23
CA GLY A 317 10.51 12.16 11.59
C GLY A 317 10.91 11.44 12.89
N ASP A 318 12.04 11.78 13.50
CA ASP A 318 12.43 11.20 14.78
C ASP A 318 11.42 11.54 15.89
N SER A 319 11.06 10.54 16.69
CA SER A 319 10.27 10.74 17.91
C SER A 319 11.02 11.61 18.92
N VAL A 320 10.36 12.65 19.40
CA VAL A 320 10.93 13.63 20.34
C VAL A 320 10.07 13.76 21.58
N PHE A 321 10.74 13.89 22.72
CA PHE A 321 10.06 14.23 23.96
C PHE A 321 9.54 15.67 23.88
N ALA A 322 8.21 15.83 24.01
CA ALA A 322 7.55 17.12 23.92
C ALA A 322 6.76 17.45 25.18
N ARG A 323 6.42 18.72 25.32
CA ARG A 323 5.43 19.19 26.30
C ARG A 323 4.39 20.04 25.61
N GLY A 324 3.14 19.97 26.04
CA GLY A 324 2.09 20.71 25.36
C GLY A 324 0.76 20.72 26.08
N ARG A 325 -0.22 21.32 25.40
CA ARG A 325 -1.61 21.36 25.84
C ARG A 325 -2.52 20.96 24.68
N MET A 326 -3.57 20.21 24.99
CA MET A 326 -4.68 19.86 24.10
C MET A 326 -5.97 20.37 24.72
N ASP A 327 -6.89 20.81 23.88
CA ASP A 327 -8.20 21.30 24.27
C ASP A 327 -9.21 20.69 23.29
N LEU A 328 -9.93 19.67 23.77
CA LEU A 328 -10.82 18.84 22.94
C LEU A 328 -12.07 19.62 22.52
N GLY A 329 -12.58 20.50 23.40
CA GLY A 329 -13.76 21.32 23.11
C GLY A 329 -13.47 22.44 22.12
N GLU A 330 -12.30 23.08 22.22
CA GLU A 330 -11.88 24.12 21.28
C GLU A 330 -11.18 23.57 20.02
N GLY A 331 -10.82 22.28 20.02
CA GLY A 331 -10.36 21.57 18.84
C GLY A 331 -8.89 21.82 18.46
N TRP A 332 -7.98 21.99 19.42
CA TRP A 332 -6.58 22.32 19.12
C TRP A 332 -5.55 21.59 20.00
N ILE A 333 -4.35 21.43 19.42
CA ILE A 333 -3.14 20.96 20.09
C ILE A 333 -2.04 22.01 19.98
N ARG A 334 -1.39 22.31 21.10
CA ARG A 334 -0.25 23.23 21.19
C ARG A 334 0.97 22.52 21.77
N MET A 335 2.01 22.44 20.98
CA MET A 335 3.26 21.74 21.32
C MET A 335 4.38 22.73 21.59
N ARG A 336 5.29 22.40 22.51
CA ARG A 336 6.49 23.19 22.82
C ARG A 336 7.73 22.31 22.88
N ARG A 337 8.80 22.74 22.18
CA ARG A 337 10.14 22.13 22.22
C ARG A 337 11.17 23.25 22.36
N GLY A 338 11.84 23.33 23.52
CA GLY A 338 12.67 24.49 23.87
C GLY A 338 11.84 25.78 23.83
N ASP A 339 12.30 26.76 23.03
CA ASP A 339 11.64 28.05 22.80
C ASP A 339 10.65 28.03 21.63
N ARG A 340 10.58 26.93 20.87
CA ARG A 340 9.69 26.80 19.72
C ARG A 340 8.30 26.36 20.16
N VAL A 341 7.28 26.82 19.44
CA VAL A 341 5.87 26.44 19.60
C VAL A 341 5.33 25.95 18.26
N SER A 342 4.52 24.90 18.27
CA SER A 342 3.70 24.45 17.14
C SER A 342 2.22 24.43 17.55
N LEU A 343 1.33 24.76 16.62
CA LEU A 343 -0.12 24.62 16.78
C LEU A 343 -0.61 23.59 15.76
N GLY A 344 -1.67 22.86 16.10
CA GLY A 344 -2.40 21.97 15.19
C GLY A 344 -3.87 21.91 15.58
N ARG A 345 -4.69 21.35 14.69
CA ARG A 345 -6.10 21.05 14.93
C ARG A 345 -6.23 19.59 15.36
N LEU A 346 -6.95 19.39 16.46
CA LEU A 346 -7.31 18.09 17.01
C LEU A 346 -8.75 18.23 17.50
N ALA A 347 -9.73 17.75 16.74
CA ALA A 347 -11.14 18.06 16.98
C ALA A 347 -12.07 16.87 16.72
N GLY A 348 -13.21 16.81 17.44
CA GLY A 348 -14.18 15.72 17.34
C GLY A 348 -13.53 14.39 17.73
N ILE A 349 -12.98 14.33 18.95
CA ILE A 349 -12.29 13.16 19.50
C ILE A 349 -12.86 12.93 20.89
N GLU A 350 -13.46 11.77 21.10
CA GLU A 350 -14.11 11.38 22.35
C GLU A 350 -13.24 10.39 23.15
N GLU A 351 -12.36 9.64 22.48
CA GLU A 351 -11.39 8.75 23.13
C GLU A 351 -9.96 9.11 22.72
N LEU A 352 -9.25 9.87 23.56
CA LEU A 352 -7.88 10.29 23.31
C LEU A 352 -6.87 9.46 24.11
N ARG A 353 -5.91 8.86 23.40
CA ARG A 353 -4.61 8.50 23.99
C ARG A 353 -3.56 9.58 23.65
N ALA A 354 -3.16 10.34 24.66
CA ALA A 354 -2.13 11.35 24.53
C ALA A 354 -0.74 10.73 24.25
N PRO A 355 0.15 11.43 23.52
CA PRO A 355 1.46 10.93 23.15
C PRO A 355 2.47 10.98 24.30
N HIS A 356 3.63 10.34 24.11
CA HIS A 356 4.75 10.47 25.04
C HIS A 356 5.13 11.93 25.29
N GLY A 357 5.34 12.30 26.56
CA GLY A 357 5.72 13.67 26.93
C GLY A 357 5.03 14.19 28.19
N VAL A 358 5.00 15.51 28.33
CA VAL A 358 4.30 16.22 29.41
C VAL A 358 3.10 16.97 28.84
N TRP A 359 1.89 16.51 29.12
CA TRP A 359 0.69 17.02 28.47
C TRP A 359 -0.33 17.53 29.47
N THR A 360 -0.92 18.68 29.14
CA THR A 360 -2.20 19.09 29.72
C THR A 360 -3.30 18.78 28.73
N VAL A 361 -4.32 18.03 29.13
CA VAL A 361 -5.50 17.76 28.31
C VAL A 361 -6.71 18.39 28.99
N ILE A 362 -7.50 19.10 28.21
CA ILE A 362 -8.79 19.66 28.62
C ILE A 362 -9.85 18.98 27.77
N GLY A 363 -10.74 18.24 28.43
CA GLY A 363 -11.88 17.59 27.78
C GLY A 363 -13.03 18.56 27.56
N THR A 364 -14.24 18.03 27.39
CA THR A 364 -15.42 18.83 27.04
C THR A 364 -16.47 18.84 28.15
N SER A 365 -17.74 19.01 27.78
CA SER A 365 -18.88 18.84 28.69
C SER A 365 -19.60 17.51 28.49
N GLU A 366 -19.07 16.65 27.62
CA GLU A 366 -19.59 15.33 27.29
C GLU A 366 -18.69 14.24 27.88
N ALA A 367 -19.15 12.99 27.87
CA ALA A 367 -18.34 11.89 28.41
C ALA A 367 -17.18 11.53 27.48
N GLU A 368 -15.95 11.51 28.01
CA GLU A 368 -14.75 11.16 27.27
C GLU A 368 -13.93 10.02 27.88
N TRP A 369 -13.09 9.39 27.06
CA TRP A 369 -11.95 8.62 27.53
C TRP A 369 -10.66 9.40 27.28
N ILE A 370 -9.88 9.69 28.33
CA ILE A 370 -8.61 10.40 28.22
C ILE A 370 -7.53 9.60 28.92
N GLY A 371 -6.56 9.13 28.14
CA GLY A 371 -5.40 8.39 28.63
C GLY A 371 -4.08 8.93 28.11
N GLY A 372 -2.99 8.34 28.56
CA GLY A 372 -1.68 8.51 27.91
C GLY A 372 -0.93 7.20 27.83
N PRO A 373 0.37 7.25 27.54
CA PRO A 373 1.14 6.06 27.25
C PRO A 373 1.64 5.40 28.54
N ASP A 374 1.89 4.09 28.47
CA ASP A 374 2.29 3.25 29.61
C ASP A 374 3.78 3.40 29.91
N THR A 375 4.26 4.63 30.13
CA THR A 375 5.67 4.92 30.44
C THR A 375 5.83 5.87 31.61
N SER A 376 6.78 5.58 32.51
CA SER A 376 7.09 6.41 33.69
C SER A 376 7.79 7.74 33.39
N ARG A 377 8.15 7.99 32.13
CA ARG A 377 8.75 9.27 31.70
C ARG A 377 7.69 10.31 31.32
N SER A 378 6.48 9.87 31.03
CA SER A 378 5.37 10.76 30.68
C SER A 378 4.72 11.34 31.93
N ARG A 379 4.04 12.47 31.75
CA ARG A 379 3.21 13.09 32.78
C ARG A 379 1.96 13.69 32.14
N LEU A 380 0.81 13.43 32.71
CA LEU A 380 -0.47 13.98 32.30
C LEU A 380 -1.05 14.91 33.36
N MET A 381 -1.65 15.99 32.88
CA MET A 381 -2.50 16.89 33.63
C MET A 381 -3.85 16.92 32.92
N ILE A 382 -4.81 16.13 33.37
CA ILE A 382 -6.13 16.02 32.76
C ILE A 382 -7.12 16.87 33.55
N ARG A 383 -7.94 17.61 32.82
CA ARG A 383 -9.15 18.28 33.28
C ARG A 383 -10.27 17.83 32.34
N ALA A 384 -10.97 16.77 32.68
CA ALA A 384 -11.91 16.15 31.74
C ALA A 384 -13.12 17.07 31.50
N GLY A 385 -13.69 17.67 32.54
CA GLY A 385 -14.63 18.77 32.40
C GLY A 385 -15.98 18.40 32.96
N GLY A 386 -16.98 18.14 32.12
CA GLY A 386 -18.25 17.56 32.54
C GLY A 386 -18.55 16.31 31.75
N GLY A 387 -19.37 15.39 32.29
CA GLY A 387 -19.61 14.09 31.67
C GLY A 387 -19.26 12.96 32.62
N ASP A 388 -19.56 11.72 32.23
CA ASP A 388 -19.12 10.54 33.00
C ASP A 388 -17.79 10.03 32.41
N ASP A 389 -16.68 10.61 32.85
CA ASP A 389 -15.40 10.46 32.18
C ASP A 389 -14.64 9.20 32.62
N ARG A 390 -13.80 8.70 31.70
CA ARG A 390 -12.87 7.60 31.96
C ARG A 390 -11.45 8.08 31.75
N ILE A 391 -10.69 8.17 32.84
CA ILE A 391 -9.33 8.70 32.84
C ILE A 391 -8.35 7.56 33.08
N SER A 392 -7.32 7.48 32.24
CA SER A 392 -6.17 6.59 32.45
C SER A 392 -4.91 7.41 32.71
N GLY A 393 -4.37 7.32 33.92
CA GLY A 393 -3.05 7.85 34.23
C GLY A 393 -1.95 7.12 33.45
N THR A 394 -0.74 7.67 33.55
CA THR A 394 0.51 7.04 33.13
C THR A 394 1.21 6.44 34.35
N PRO A 395 2.32 5.72 34.18
CA PRO A 395 3.17 5.33 35.30
C PRO A 395 3.95 6.50 35.96
N GLY A 396 3.87 7.72 35.43
CA GLY A 396 4.50 8.94 35.97
C GLY A 396 3.66 9.64 37.05
N ASP A 397 4.13 10.78 37.58
CA ASP A 397 3.40 11.55 38.61
C ASP A 397 2.34 12.47 37.95
N ASP A 398 1.07 12.07 37.99
CA ASP A 398 -0.01 12.71 37.23
C ASP A 398 -0.93 13.63 38.06
N LEU A 399 -1.69 14.49 37.37
CA LEU A 399 -2.78 15.28 37.95
C LEU A 399 -4.07 15.00 37.17
N LEU A 400 -5.03 14.36 37.81
CA LEU A 400 -6.22 13.82 37.17
C LEU A 400 -7.47 14.46 37.80
N HIS A 401 -8.09 15.37 37.07
CA HIS A 401 -9.32 16.03 37.48
C HIS A 401 -10.46 15.57 36.57
N GLY A 402 -11.43 14.86 37.14
CA GLY A 402 -12.65 14.43 36.44
C GLY A 402 -13.53 15.64 36.14
N GLY A 403 -14.18 16.15 37.16
CA GLY A 403 -14.93 17.41 37.08
C GLY A 403 -16.38 17.19 37.49
N ASP A 404 -17.32 17.61 36.66
CA ASP A 404 -18.75 17.45 36.90
C ASP A 404 -19.25 16.13 36.31
N GLY A 405 -19.59 15.14 37.14
CA GLY A 405 -20.18 13.90 36.66
C GLY A 405 -19.86 12.71 37.57
N THR A 406 -19.90 11.50 37.00
CA THR A 406 -19.42 10.28 37.67
C THR A 406 -18.17 9.75 36.97
N ASP A 407 -17.01 10.20 37.46
CA ASP A 407 -15.75 9.96 36.80
C ASP A 407 -15.07 8.71 37.35
N ARG A 408 -14.41 7.99 36.44
CA ARG A 408 -13.61 6.82 36.77
C ARG A 408 -12.17 7.01 36.37
N VAL A 409 -11.28 6.68 37.30
CA VAL A 409 -9.84 6.65 37.05
C VAL A 409 -9.27 5.22 37.10
N VAL A 410 -8.24 4.98 36.29
CA VAL A 410 -7.32 3.84 36.39
C VAL A 410 -5.90 4.40 36.39
N ASN A 411 -5.10 4.10 37.41
CA ASN A 411 -3.71 4.58 37.51
C ASN A 411 -2.71 3.42 37.39
N ASP A 412 -1.62 3.66 36.66
CA ASP A 412 -0.61 2.65 36.34
C ASP A 412 0.74 2.89 37.05
N GLY A 413 0.77 3.71 38.10
CA GLY A 413 2.01 4.01 38.83
C GLY A 413 1.99 5.35 39.53
N GLY A 414 3.14 6.01 39.66
CA GLY A 414 3.20 7.41 40.07
C GLY A 414 2.86 7.75 41.54
N ARG A 415 3.08 9.03 41.86
CA ARG A 415 2.39 9.75 42.94
C ARG A 415 1.40 10.71 42.29
N ASP A 416 0.18 10.23 42.12
CA ASP A 416 -0.84 10.96 41.39
C ASP A 416 -1.69 11.80 42.33
N VAL A 417 -2.17 12.93 41.84
CA VAL A 417 -3.16 13.76 42.51
C VAL A 417 -4.48 13.62 41.76
N CYS A 418 -5.51 13.13 42.45
CA CYS A 418 -6.86 13.04 41.90
C CYS A 418 -7.78 14.08 42.53
N VAL A 419 -8.58 14.77 41.71
CA VAL A 419 -9.56 15.79 42.12
C VAL A 419 -10.89 15.47 41.45
N SER A 420 -12.00 15.55 42.20
CA SER A 420 -13.36 15.25 41.70
C SER A 420 -13.42 13.93 40.91
N ILE A 421 -13.13 12.81 41.58
CA ILE A 421 -13.23 11.46 41.02
C ILE A 421 -14.06 10.59 41.96
N GLU A 422 -15.10 9.95 41.42
CA GLU A 422 -16.06 9.16 42.17
C GLU A 422 -15.69 7.68 42.21
N ARG A 423 -15.01 7.16 41.17
CA ARG A 423 -14.68 5.74 41.02
C ARG A 423 -13.20 5.52 40.74
N TYR A 424 -12.60 4.62 41.53
CA TYR A 424 -11.19 4.23 41.42
C TYR A 424 -11.08 2.74 41.13
N HIS A 425 -10.03 2.34 40.41
CA HIS A 425 -9.68 0.93 40.29
C HIS A 425 -8.95 0.44 41.56
N SER A 426 -9.05 -0.87 41.83
CA SER A 426 -8.49 -1.46 43.04
C SER A 426 -6.97 -1.46 42.98
N GLY A 427 -6.32 -0.62 43.80
CA GLY A 427 -4.86 -0.53 43.87
C GLY A 427 -4.29 0.84 43.48
N ASP A 428 -5.14 1.76 43.00
CA ASP A 428 -4.74 3.11 42.61
C ASP A 428 -4.16 3.90 43.79
N ARG A 429 -3.06 4.64 43.54
CA ARG A 429 -2.37 5.48 44.54
C ARG A 429 -2.61 6.96 44.24
N CYS A 430 -3.83 7.43 44.46
CA CYS A 430 -4.12 8.85 44.35
C CYS A 430 -4.09 9.55 45.70
N GLU A 431 -3.31 10.63 45.79
CA GLU A 431 -3.48 11.65 46.82
C GLU A 431 -4.79 12.40 46.51
N VAL A 432 -5.88 11.93 47.13
CA VAL A 432 -7.22 12.48 46.91
C VAL A 432 -7.30 13.88 47.53
N ASN A 433 -7.45 14.91 46.70
CA ASN A 433 -7.76 16.26 47.15
C ASN A 433 -9.26 16.51 46.98
N ARG A 434 -10.00 16.54 48.10
CA ARG A 434 -11.42 16.89 48.13
C ARG A 434 -11.50 18.40 48.33
N GLU A 435 -11.61 19.17 47.24
CA GLU A 435 -12.08 20.55 47.32
C GLU A 435 -13.61 20.61 47.31
#